data_AF-A0A843FEW0-F1
#
_entry.id   AF-A0A843FEW0-F1
#
_cell.length_a   1.000
_cell.length_b   1.000
_cell.length_c   1.000
_cell.angle_alpha   90.00
_cell.angle_beta   90.00
_cell.angle_gamma   90.00
#
_symmetry.space_group_name_H-M   'P 1'
#
loop_
_entity.id
_entity.type
_entity.pdbx_description
1 polymer ?
#
loop_
_entity_poly.entity_id
_entity_poly.type
_entity_poly.pdbx_seq_one_letter_code
_entity_poly.pdbx_strand_id
1 'polypeptide(L)'
;MKLKPNDVRNCLESGMSVREIAEKYNCSTQAVYNLIRRGKADPTLPRGKGEMVTIDPATGVALSTASTQKELARIGDEKVSRFVQTQIETFMMGKGADIKNVPDLYNRFERYLQYCTDHGMVPGNMNAYMAIGVSRNTIYDWKNGVYGTPEQRQFAQDLDRFFAAIHEQGVLAGTINPITGIFWQKAYDGLSDQPKIEVTVNDPLGEKRSAEEIAKEYSDLPD
;
A
#
# COMPACT_ATOMS: atom_id res chain seq x y z
N MET A 1 21.46 -18.96 53.23
CA MET A 1 20.78 -19.98 52.37
C MET A 1 21.10 -19.63 50.92
N LYS A 2 21.56 -20.56 50.06
CA LYS A 2 21.86 -20.22 48.66
C LYS A 2 20.54 -20.10 47.89
N LEU A 3 20.25 -18.91 47.36
CA LEU A 3 19.07 -18.64 46.54
C LEU A 3 19.06 -19.53 45.30
N LYS A 4 18.07 -20.41 45.16
CA LYS A 4 17.90 -21.26 43.97
C LYS A 4 16.85 -20.66 43.02
N PRO A 5 16.88 -20.99 41.72
CA PRO A 5 15.91 -20.45 40.77
C PRO A 5 14.44 -20.75 41.09
N ASN A 6 14.13 -21.92 41.65
CA ASN A 6 12.75 -22.26 42.03
C ASN A 6 12.25 -21.44 43.22
N ASP A 7 13.15 -21.06 44.12
CA ASP A 7 12.82 -20.21 45.26
C ASP A 7 12.43 -18.79 44.79
N VAL A 8 13.16 -18.26 43.81
CA VAL A 8 12.85 -16.97 43.16
C VAL A 8 11.49 -17.02 42.47
N ARG A 9 11.20 -18.10 41.72
CA ARG A 9 9.91 -18.28 41.04
C ARG A 9 8.74 -18.23 42.02
N ASN A 10 8.78 -19.06 43.06
CA ASN A 10 7.69 -19.16 44.03
C ASN A 10 7.47 -17.83 44.75
N CYS A 11 8.54 -17.08 45.04
CA CYS A 11 8.40 -15.78 45.68
C CYS A 11 7.79 -14.72 44.75
N LEU A 12 8.15 -14.70 43.47
CA LEU A 12 7.53 -13.82 42.47
C LEU A 12 6.05 -14.18 42.24
N GLU A 13 5.70 -15.47 42.18
CA GLU A 13 4.31 -15.93 42.05
C GLU A 13 3.45 -15.55 43.27
N SER A 14 4.06 -15.46 44.46
CA SER A 14 3.40 -14.94 45.66
C SER A 14 3.33 -13.41 45.73
N GLY A 15 3.78 -12.69 44.70
CA GLY A 15 3.71 -11.24 44.60
C GLY A 15 4.84 -10.47 45.30
N MET A 16 5.90 -11.15 45.75
CA MET A 16 7.06 -10.46 46.34
C MET A 16 7.87 -9.74 45.25
N SER A 17 8.29 -8.52 45.56
CA SER A 17 9.24 -7.76 44.75
C SER A 17 10.66 -8.35 44.81
N VAL A 18 11.48 -8.04 43.81
CA VAL A 18 12.90 -8.45 43.77
C VAL A 18 13.68 -7.99 45.00
N ARG A 19 13.32 -6.83 45.56
CA ARG A 19 13.95 -6.28 46.76
C ARG A 19 13.60 -7.11 48.00
N GLU A 20 12.34 -7.47 48.17
CA GLU A 20 11.90 -8.33 49.29
C GLU A 20 12.50 -9.73 49.20
N ILE A 21 12.69 -10.27 47.98
CA ILE A 21 13.38 -11.54 47.76
C ILE A 21 14.87 -11.43 48.14
N ALA A 22 15.53 -10.35 47.73
CA ALA A 22 16.92 -10.09 48.05
C ALA A 22 17.15 -9.98 49.57
N GLU A 23 16.24 -9.30 50.27
CA GLU A 23 16.23 -9.18 51.73
C GLU A 23 15.98 -10.53 52.40
N LYS A 24 14.97 -11.29 51.95
CA LYS A 24 14.61 -12.62 52.48
C LYS A 24 15.75 -13.65 52.37
N TYR A 25 16.50 -13.61 51.26
CA TYR A 25 17.59 -14.57 51.01
C TYR A 25 18.99 -13.98 51.31
N ASN A 26 19.05 -12.77 51.87
CA ASN A 26 20.27 -12.03 52.18
C ASN A 26 21.28 -12.06 51.02
N CYS A 27 20.82 -11.65 49.83
CA CYS A 27 21.63 -11.57 48.63
C CYS A 27 21.42 -10.23 47.92
N SER A 28 22.30 -9.89 46.97
CA SER A 28 22.09 -8.69 46.17
C SER A 28 20.86 -8.83 45.26
N THR A 29 20.17 -7.72 45.01
CA THR A 29 19.12 -7.64 43.98
C THR A 29 19.65 -8.11 42.62
N GLN A 30 20.92 -7.83 42.32
CA GLN A 30 21.59 -8.30 41.11
C GLN A 30 21.69 -9.84 41.04
N ALA A 31 21.89 -10.54 42.17
CA ALA A 31 21.88 -11.99 42.19
C ALA A 31 20.50 -12.55 41.83
N VAL A 32 19.42 -11.91 42.30
CA VAL A 32 18.03 -12.25 41.94
C VAL A 32 17.79 -12.00 40.45
N TYR A 33 18.15 -10.82 39.94
CA TYR A 33 18.04 -10.48 38.50
C TYR A 33 18.84 -11.44 37.60
N ASN A 34 20.03 -11.87 38.03
CA ASN A 34 20.83 -12.83 37.28
C ASN A 34 20.16 -14.20 37.19
N LEU A 35 19.39 -14.62 38.21
CA LEU A 35 18.63 -15.87 38.21
C LEU A 35 17.36 -15.78 37.37
N ILE A 36 16.70 -14.62 37.38
CA ILE A 36 15.56 -14.29 36.50
C ILE A 36 16.02 -14.30 35.04
N ARG A 37 17.06 -13.52 34.71
CA ARG A 37 17.62 -13.35 33.36
C ARG A 37 18.18 -14.64 32.75
N ARG A 38 18.65 -15.58 33.58
CA ARG A 38 19.10 -16.91 33.13
C ARG A 38 17.94 -17.88 32.82
N GLY A 39 16.68 -17.41 32.80
CA GLY A 39 15.52 -18.16 32.31
C GLY A 39 15.08 -19.32 33.20
N LYS A 40 15.51 -19.34 34.48
CA LYS A 40 15.21 -20.45 35.41
C LYS A 40 14.15 -20.13 36.46
N ALA A 41 13.59 -18.91 36.49
CA ALA A 41 12.62 -18.49 37.52
C ALA A 41 11.33 -17.84 36.99
N ASP A 42 11.27 -17.37 35.74
CA ASP A 42 10.08 -16.68 35.21
C ASP A 42 9.56 -17.38 33.94
N PRO A 43 8.31 -17.89 33.91
CA PRO A 43 7.70 -18.48 32.72
C PRO A 43 7.36 -17.47 31.61
N THR A 44 7.31 -16.17 31.92
CA THR A 44 6.84 -15.10 31.01
C THR A 44 7.98 -14.40 30.26
N LEU A 45 9.24 -14.59 30.66
CA LEU A 45 10.40 -14.00 29.99
C LEU A 45 10.93 -14.92 28.88
N PRO A 46 11.24 -14.37 27.68
CA PRO A 46 11.68 -15.15 26.53
C PRO A 46 13.01 -15.85 26.82
N ARG A 47 13.03 -17.17 26.64
CA ARG A 47 14.23 -18.01 26.74
C ARG A 47 15.05 -17.83 25.47
N GLY A 48 15.92 -16.82 25.44
CA GLY A 48 16.80 -16.57 24.29
C GLY A 48 18.10 -15.88 24.69
N LYS A 49 19.22 -16.33 24.12
CA LYS A 49 20.53 -15.69 24.26
C LYS A 49 20.48 -14.30 23.64
N GLY A 50 20.45 -13.26 24.47
CA GLY A 50 21.00 -11.93 24.15
C GLY A 50 20.49 -11.21 22.90
N GLU A 51 19.18 -11.02 22.74
CA GLU A 51 18.66 -9.99 21.82
C GLU A 51 18.32 -8.71 22.59
N MET A 52 18.92 -7.59 22.18
CA MET A 52 18.52 -6.26 22.63
C MET A 52 17.12 -5.96 22.06
N VAL A 53 16.16 -5.67 22.93
CA VAL A 53 14.84 -5.16 22.52
C VAL A 53 15.05 -3.81 21.84
N THR A 54 14.82 -3.74 20.54
CA THR A 54 14.75 -2.47 19.82
C THR A 54 13.44 -1.78 20.18
N ILE A 55 13.54 -0.61 20.77
CA ILE A 55 12.39 0.24 21.10
C ILE A 55 12.27 1.26 19.97
N ASP A 56 11.07 1.43 19.42
CA ASP A 56 10.82 2.51 18.47
C ASP A 56 11.02 3.86 19.19
N PRO A 57 11.99 4.70 18.77
CA PRO A 57 12.31 5.94 19.46
C PRO A 57 11.20 7.00 19.36
N ALA A 58 10.23 6.86 18.45
CA ALA A 58 9.12 7.79 18.29
C ALA A 58 7.93 7.45 19.20
N THR A 59 7.70 6.16 19.47
CA THR A 59 6.50 5.68 20.17
C THR A 59 6.79 5.06 21.53
N GLY A 60 8.05 4.72 21.83
CA GLY A 60 8.43 4.04 23.07
C GLY A 60 7.91 2.59 23.16
N VAL A 61 7.33 2.06 22.08
CA VAL A 61 6.76 0.72 22.04
C VAL A 61 7.86 -0.30 21.73
N ALA A 62 7.88 -1.40 22.48
CA ALA A 62 8.76 -2.53 22.20
C ALA A 62 8.40 -3.11 20.82
N LEU A 63 9.35 -3.11 19.88
CA LEU A 63 9.15 -3.80 18.61
C LEU A 63 8.97 -5.30 18.90
N SER A 64 7.93 -5.85 18.28
CA SER A 64 7.24 -7.06 18.73
C SER A 64 8.15 -8.26 18.98
N THR A 65 7.78 -9.10 19.95
CA THR A 65 8.49 -10.35 20.28
C THR A 65 8.74 -11.19 19.01
N ALA A 66 9.84 -11.95 18.98
CA ALA A 66 10.18 -12.82 17.84
C ALA A 66 9.02 -13.75 17.39
N SER A 67 8.07 -14.09 18.29
CA SER A 67 6.86 -14.84 17.94
C SER A 67 5.91 -14.04 17.04
N THR A 68 5.72 -12.75 17.33
CA THR A 68 4.88 -11.83 16.56
C THR A 68 5.53 -11.52 15.22
N GLN A 69 6.84 -11.32 15.17
CA GLN A 69 7.56 -11.12 13.90
C GLN A 69 7.50 -12.37 13.01
N LYS A 70 7.62 -13.56 13.60
CA LYS A 70 7.47 -14.84 12.87
C LYS A 70 6.04 -15.06 12.38
N GLU A 71 5.05 -14.70 13.18
CA GLU A 71 3.64 -14.75 12.77
C GLU A 71 3.34 -13.72 11.66
N LEU A 72 3.89 -12.51 11.73
CA LEU A 72 3.80 -11.49 10.68
C LEU A 72 4.48 -11.96 9.38
N ALA A 73 5.64 -12.60 9.47
CA ALA A 73 6.32 -13.20 8.33
C ALA A 73 5.47 -14.32 7.70
N ARG A 74 4.91 -15.20 8.53
CA ARG A 74 3.99 -16.26 8.08
C ARG A 74 2.74 -15.69 7.42
N ILE A 75 2.11 -14.68 8.03
CA ILE A 75 0.96 -13.97 7.44
C ILE A 75 1.37 -13.32 6.11
N GLY A 76 2.60 -12.79 6.02
CA GLY A 76 3.19 -12.30 4.78
C GLY A 76 3.26 -13.39 3.71
N ASP A 77 3.82 -14.54 4.04
CA ASP A 77 3.94 -15.70 3.14
C ASP A 77 2.55 -16.21 2.70
N GLU A 78 1.59 -16.28 3.62
CA GLU A 78 0.21 -16.69 3.34
C GLU A 78 -0.50 -15.68 2.42
N LYS A 79 -0.28 -14.37 2.60
CA LYS A 79 -0.80 -13.33 1.71
C LYS A 79 -0.18 -13.44 0.32
N VAL A 80 1.12 -13.67 0.21
CA VAL A 80 1.82 -13.86 -1.08
C VAL A 80 1.30 -15.12 -1.79
N SER A 81 1.17 -16.23 -1.07
CA SER A 81 0.64 -17.48 -1.63
C SER A 81 -0.79 -17.30 -2.14
N ARG A 82 -1.66 -16.66 -1.35
CA ARG A 82 -3.03 -16.32 -1.76
C ARG A 82 -3.04 -15.41 -2.98
N PHE A 83 -2.19 -14.39 -3.01
CA PHE A 83 -2.07 -13.50 -4.15
C PHE A 83 -1.72 -14.29 -5.42
N VAL A 84 -0.68 -15.11 -5.40
CA VAL A 84 -0.28 -15.92 -6.57
C VAL A 84 -1.40 -16.88 -6.98
N GLN A 85 -2.06 -17.54 -6.03
CA GLN A 85 -3.17 -18.44 -6.30
C GLN A 85 -4.32 -17.72 -7.04
N THR A 86 -4.67 -16.51 -6.60
CA THR A 86 -5.72 -15.73 -7.27
C THR A 86 -5.36 -15.38 -8.72
N GLN A 87 -4.08 -15.16 -9.02
CA GLN A 87 -3.64 -14.88 -10.39
C GLN A 87 -3.71 -16.13 -11.26
N ILE A 88 -3.34 -17.29 -10.72
CA ILE A 88 -3.47 -18.59 -11.42
C ILE A 88 -4.93 -18.86 -11.75
N GLU A 89 -5.83 -18.70 -10.79
CA GLU A 89 -7.27 -18.93 -10.99
C GLU A 89 -7.86 -17.97 -12.03
N THR A 90 -7.53 -16.69 -11.93
CA THR A 90 -7.92 -15.67 -12.92
C THR A 90 -7.42 -16.03 -14.32
N PHE A 91 -6.18 -16.49 -14.46
CA PHE A 91 -5.63 -16.96 -15.74
C PHE A 91 -6.38 -18.17 -16.29
N MET A 92 -6.75 -19.11 -15.42
CA MET A 92 -7.49 -20.31 -15.82
C MET A 92 -8.93 -19.99 -16.24
N MET A 93 -9.58 -18.97 -15.66
CA MET A 93 -10.92 -18.52 -16.08
C MET A 93 -10.96 -18.10 -17.55
N GLY A 94 -9.91 -17.45 -18.05
CA GLY A 94 -9.83 -16.99 -19.44
C GLY A 94 -9.57 -18.09 -20.47
N LYS A 95 -9.21 -19.30 -20.03
CA LYS A 95 -8.92 -20.41 -20.95
C LYS A 95 -10.20 -20.81 -21.71
N GLY A 96 -10.04 -21.04 -23.00
CA GLY A 96 -11.13 -21.49 -23.88
C GLY A 96 -12.21 -20.44 -24.14
N ALA A 97 -11.93 -19.16 -23.94
CA ALA A 97 -12.85 -18.08 -24.32
C ALA A 97 -13.05 -18.04 -25.83
N ASP A 98 -14.31 -17.98 -26.27
CA ASP A 98 -14.66 -17.63 -27.64
C ASP A 98 -14.89 -16.12 -27.72
N ILE A 99 -13.87 -15.40 -28.20
CA ILE A 99 -13.88 -13.94 -28.30
C ILE A 99 -14.93 -13.39 -29.28
N LYS A 100 -15.56 -14.25 -30.10
CA LYS A 100 -16.65 -13.86 -31.00
C LYS A 100 -18.01 -13.87 -30.31
N ASN A 101 -18.14 -14.59 -29.20
CA ASN A 101 -19.38 -14.70 -28.43
C ASN A 101 -19.43 -13.60 -27.35
N VAL A 102 -19.87 -12.41 -27.73
CA VAL A 102 -19.93 -11.24 -26.82
C VAL A 102 -20.78 -11.52 -25.55
N PRO A 103 -21.95 -12.18 -25.63
CA PRO A 103 -22.68 -12.59 -24.43
C PRO A 103 -21.85 -13.46 -23.46
N ASP A 104 -21.04 -14.40 -23.96
CA ASP A 104 -20.14 -15.19 -23.10
C ASP A 104 -19.06 -14.31 -22.46
N LEU A 105 -18.55 -13.30 -23.16
CA LEU A 105 -17.58 -12.36 -22.60
C LEU A 105 -18.17 -11.56 -21.43
N TYR A 106 -19.44 -11.14 -21.52
CA TYR A 106 -20.15 -10.51 -20.38
C TYR A 106 -20.30 -11.46 -19.20
N ASN A 107 -20.73 -12.71 -19.44
CA ASN A 107 -20.87 -13.71 -18.37
C ASN A 107 -19.51 -14.00 -17.69
N ARG A 108 -18.43 -14.06 -18.46
CA ARG A 108 -17.07 -14.21 -17.92
C ARG A 108 -16.65 -13.02 -17.09
N PHE A 109 -16.97 -11.80 -17.55
CA PHE A 109 -16.67 -10.59 -16.81
C PHE A 109 -17.44 -10.54 -15.48
N GLU A 110 -18.73 -10.88 -15.48
CA GLU A 110 -19.53 -10.99 -14.25
C GLU A 110 -18.95 -12.01 -13.27
N ARG A 111 -18.56 -13.19 -13.76
CA ARG A 111 -17.90 -14.22 -12.93
C ARG A 111 -16.58 -13.72 -12.32
N TYR A 112 -15.81 -12.92 -13.07
CA TYR A 112 -14.61 -12.28 -12.55
C TYR A 112 -14.94 -11.26 -11.45
N LEU A 113 -15.97 -10.44 -11.63
CA LEU A 113 -16.40 -9.47 -10.61
C LEU A 113 -16.84 -10.17 -9.33
N GLN A 114 -17.65 -11.24 -9.44
CA GLN A 114 -18.04 -12.04 -8.29
C GLN A 114 -16.82 -12.66 -7.60
N TYR A 115 -15.88 -13.19 -8.37
CA TYR A 115 -14.64 -13.72 -7.83
C TYR A 115 -13.84 -12.66 -7.05
N CYS A 116 -13.75 -11.43 -7.56
CA CYS A 116 -13.14 -10.33 -6.84
C CYS A 116 -13.86 -10.01 -5.53
N THR A 117 -15.20 -10.01 -5.52
CA THR A 117 -15.99 -9.83 -4.30
C THR A 117 -15.70 -10.93 -3.28
N ASP A 118 -15.71 -12.18 -3.70
CA ASP A 118 -15.51 -13.35 -2.82
C ASP A 118 -14.10 -13.34 -2.17
N HIS A 119 -13.11 -12.79 -2.87
CA HIS A 119 -11.71 -12.75 -2.43
C HIS A 119 -11.28 -11.41 -1.85
N GLY A 120 -12.19 -10.42 -1.76
CA GLY A 120 -11.87 -9.07 -1.27
C GLY A 120 -10.84 -8.34 -2.13
N MET A 121 -10.90 -8.53 -3.45
CA MET A 121 -9.98 -7.92 -4.42
C MET A 121 -10.62 -6.68 -5.05
N VAL A 122 -9.82 -5.63 -5.25
CA VAL A 122 -10.20 -4.53 -6.14
C VAL A 122 -10.07 -5.02 -7.59
N PRO A 123 -11.14 -4.98 -8.40
CA PRO A 123 -11.07 -5.41 -9.78
C PRO A 123 -10.17 -4.46 -10.58
N GLY A 124 -9.36 -5.01 -11.47
CA GLY A 124 -8.42 -4.23 -12.28
C GLY A 124 -8.44 -4.66 -13.75
N ASN A 125 -8.24 -3.69 -14.64
CA ASN A 125 -8.26 -3.85 -16.11
C ASN A 125 -7.54 -5.13 -16.58
N MET A 126 -6.27 -5.30 -16.20
CA MET A 126 -5.45 -6.41 -16.68
C MET A 126 -5.94 -7.78 -16.20
N ASN A 127 -6.40 -7.87 -14.95
CA ASN A 127 -6.95 -9.13 -14.43
C ASN A 127 -8.30 -9.47 -15.05
N ALA A 128 -9.14 -8.47 -15.32
CA ALA A 128 -10.36 -8.69 -16.06
C ALA A 128 -10.10 -9.20 -17.47
N TYR A 129 -9.19 -8.56 -18.22
CA TYR A 129 -8.79 -9.00 -19.56
C TYR A 129 -8.30 -10.46 -19.56
N MET A 130 -7.48 -10.80 -18.56
CA MET A 130 -7.02 -12.17 -18.36
C MET A 130 -8.17 -13.14 -18.04
N ALA A 131 -9.11 -12.78 -17.16
CA ALA A 131 -10.23 -13.61 -16.76
C ALA A 131 -11.26 -13.85 -17.90
N ILE A 132 -11.50 -12.84 -18.74
CA ILE A 132 -12.37 -12.97 -19.90
C ILE A 132 -11.69 -13.69 -21.07
N GLY A 133 -10.36 -13.82 -21.05
CA GLY A 133 -9.58 -14.47 -22.09
C GLY A 133 -9.29 -13.60 -23.32
N VAL A 134 -9.29 -12.27 -23.15
CA VAL A 134 -9.05 -11.31 -24.24
C VAL A 134 -7.77 -10.51 -23.96
N SER A 135 -6.93 -10.31 -24.99
CA SER A 135 -5.70 -9.54 -24.80
C SER A 135 -6.00 -8.04 -24.65
N ARG A 136 -5.15 -7.30 -23.92
CA ARG A 136 -5.23 -5.84 -23.82
C ARG A 136 -5.28 -5.15 -25.19
N ASN A 137 -4.47 -5.61 -26.13
CA ASN A 137 -4.39 -5.01 -27.46
C ASN A 137 -5.70 -5.24 -28.23
N THR A 138 -6.31 -6.42 -28.09
CA THR A 138 -7.63 -6.71 -28.68
C THR A 138 -8.71 -5.79 -28.13
N ILE A 139 -8.78 -5.60 -26.80
CA ILE A 139 -9.73 -4.64 -26.19
C ILE A 139 -9.48 -3.22 -26.71
N TYR A 140 -8.22 -2.79 -26.78
CA TYR A 140 -7.85 -1.50 -27.33
C TYR A 140 -8.29 -1.33 -28.79
N ASP A 141 -8.05 -2.32 -29.63
CA ASP A 141 -8.40 -2.29 -31.05
C ASP A 141 -9.92 -2.29 -31.26
N TRP A 142 -10.67 -3.07 -30.47
CA TRP A 142 -12.13 -3.06 -30.46
C TRP A 142 -12.67 -1.69 -30.08
N LYS A 143 -12.18 -1.12 -28.96
CA LYS A 143 -12.62 0.19 -28.45
C LYS A 143 -12.42 1.31 -29.48
N ASN A 144 -11.24 1.36 -30.07
CA ASN A 144 -10.86 2.40 -31.04
C ASN A 144 -11.41 2.10 -32.44
N GLY A 145 -12.00 0.92 -32.64
CA GLY A 145 -12.62 0.57 -33.90
C GLY A 145 -11.66 0.21 -35.02
N VAL A 146 -10.44 -0.23 -34.66
CA VAL A 146 -9.44 -0.72 -35.61
C VAL A 146 -9.95 -2.00 -36.28
N TYR A 147 -10.56 -2.91 -35.50
CA TYR A 147 -11.31 -4.06 -36.00
C TYR A 147 -12.36 -4.50 -34.97
N GLY A 148 -13.12 -5.56 -35.30
CA GLY A 148 -14.13 -6.16 -34.44
C GLY A 148 -15.55 -5.77 -34.84
N THR A 149 -16.54 -6.43 -34.24
CA THR A 149 -17.97 -6.13 -34.46
C THR A 149 -18.39 -4.91 -33.64
N PRO A 150 -19.51 -4.25 -33.99
CA PRO A 150 -20.09 -3.19 -33.15
C PRO A 150 -20.35 -3.65 -31.72
N GLU A 151 -20.75 -4.91 -31.53
CA GLU A 151 -20.99 -5.52 -30.21
C GLU A 151 -19.70 -5.68 -29.40
N GLN A 152 -18.61 -6.13 -30.03
CA GLN A 152 -17.30 -6.21 -29.38
C GLN A 152 -16.76 -4.83 -28.99
N ARG A 153 -16.97 -3.82 -29.84
CA ARG A 153 -16.64 -2.43 -29.53
C ARG A 153 -17.42 -1.93 -28.33
N GLN A 154 -18.74 -2.17 -28.31
CA GLN A 154 -19.60 -1.76 -27.20
C GLN A 154 -19.14 -2.43 -25.90
N PHE A 155 -18.88 -3.74 -25.92
CA PHE A 155 -18.32 -4.48 -24.78
C PHE A 155 -17.01 -3.86 -24.27
N ALA A 156 -16.06 -3.55 -25.16
CA ALA A 156 -14.80 -2.93 -24.77
C ALA A 156 -15.00 -1.53 -24.14
N GLN A 157 -15.95 -0.74 -24.65
CA GLN A 157 -16.29 0.57 -24.08
C GLN A 157 -16.99 0.45 -22.72
N ASP A 158 -17.80 -0.59 -22.52
CA ASP A 158 -18.47 -0.84 -21.24
C ASP A 158 -17.48 -1.27 -20.15
N LEU A 159 -16.44 -2.03 -20.49
CA LEU A 159 -15.32 -2.31 -19.58
C LEU A 159 -14.62 -1.02 -19.13
N ASP A 160 -14.25 -0.14 -20.06
CA ASP A 160 -13.60 1.14 -19.74
C ASP A 160 -14.48 2.00 -18.81
N ARG A 161 -15.79 2.10 -19.10
CA ARG A 161 -16.74 2.84 -18.25
C ARG A 161 -16.82 2.26 -16.84
N PHE A 162 -16.87 0.92 -16.73
CA PHE A 162 -16.88 0.24 -15.45
C PHE A 162 -15.62 0.53 -14.64
N PHE A 163 -14.44 0.41 -15.26
CA PHE A 163 -13.18 0.62 -14.55
C PHE A 163 -12.94 2.08 -14.18
N ALA A 164 -13.33 3.03 -15.02
CA ALA A 164 -13.31 4.45 -14.66
C ALA A 164 -14.13 4.72 -13.39
N ALA A 165 -15.33 4.13 -13.28
CA ALA A 165 -16.18 4.25 -12.10
C ALA A 165 -15.56 3.58 -10.86
N ILE A 166 -14.95 2.39 -11.01
CA ILE A 166 -14.24 1.72 -9.91
C ILE A 166 -13.04 2.54 -9.43
N HIS A 167 -12.26 3.13 -10.34
CA HIS A 167 -11.13 3.97 -9.98
C HIS A 167 -11.59 5.21 -9.22
N GLU A 168 -12.61 5.91 -9.73
CA GLU A 168 -13.18 7.09 -9.08
C GLU A 168 -13.68 6.77 -7.67
N GLN A 169 -14.59 5.80 -7.55
CA GLN A 169 -15.18 5.43 -6.27
C GLN A 169 -14.16 4.82 -5.31
N GLY A 170 -13.24 4.02 -5.82
CA GLY A 170 -12.19 3.41 -5.02
C GLY A 170 -11.22 4.44 -4.43
N VAL A 171 -10.90 5.51 -5.17
CA VAL A 171 -10.11 6.64 -4.65
C VAL A 171 -10.91 7.43 -3.61
N LEU A 172 -12.17 7.76 -3.89
CA LEU A 172 -13.04 8.50 -2.96
C LEU A 172 -13.24 7.75 -1.63
N ALA A 173 -13.42 6.42 -1.69
CA ALA A 173 -13.57 5.56 -0.52
C ALA A 173 -12.25 5.26 0.21
N GLY A 174 -11.10 5.71 -0.31
CA GLY A 174 -9.77 5.40 0.25
C GLY A 174 -9.33 3.95 0.07
N THR A 175 -10.03 3.16 -0.75
CA THR A 175 -9.69 1.77 -1.08
C THR A 175 -8.54 1.70 -2.08
N ILE A 176 -8.42 2.69 -2.95
CA ILE A 176 -7.31 2.86 -3.89
C ILE A 176 -6.46 4.03 -3.40
N ASN A 177 -5.15 3.85 -3.37
CA ASN A 177 -4.22 4.94 -3.04
C ASN A 177 -4.41 6.11 -4.04
N PRO A 178 -4.58 7.37 -3.58
CA PRO A 178 -4.85 8.50 -4.46
C PRO A 178 -3.81 8.71 -5.57
N ILE A 179 -2.52 8.47 -5.29
CA ILE A 179 -1.45 8.58 -6.29
C ILE A 179 -1.62 7.50 -7.37
N THR A 180 -1.88 6.26 -6.95
CA THR A 180 -2.19 5.16 -7.88
C THR A 180 -3.42 5.46 -8.72
N GLY A 181 -4.48 6.00 -8.11
CA GLY A 181 -5.69 6.44 -8.79
C GLY A 181 -5.41 7.47 -9.88
N ILE A 182 -4.64 8.52 -9.57
CA ILE A 182 -4.24 9.55 -10.55
C ILE A 182 -3.49 8.92 -11.74
N PHE A 183 -2.55 8.00 -11.48
CA PHE A 183 -1.83 7.31 -12.56
C PHE A 183 -2.76 6.49 -13.45
N TRP A 184 -3.72 5.77 -12.86
CA TRP A 184 -4.68 4.97 -13.63
C TRP A 184 -5.64 5.85 -14.43
N GLN A 185 -6.16 6.91 -13.84
CA GLN A 185 -7.08 7.81 -14.54
C GLN A 185 -6.39 8.53 -15.71
N LYS A 186 -5.11 8.89 -15.59
CA LYS A 186 -4.32 9.41 -16.72
C LYS A 186 -4.08 8.38 -17.81
N ALA A 187 -3.78 7.14 -17.41
CA ALA A 187 -3.41 6.08 -18.35
C ALA A 187 -4.61 5.46 -19.10
N TYR A 188 -5.76 5.37 -18.45
CA TYR A 188 -6.93 4.65 -18.96
C TYR A 188 -8.13 5.58 -19.22
N ASP A 189 -8.33 6.60 -18.39
CA ASP A 189 -9.56 7.41 -18.41
C ASP A 189 -9.39 8.74 -19.18
N GLY A 190 -8.22 8.94 -19.81
CA GLY A 190 -7.95 10.09 -20.68
C GLY A 190 -7.72 11.41 -19.97
N LEU A 191 -7.48 11.39 -18.66
CA LEU A 191 -7.16 12.62 -17.90
C LEU A 191 -5.73 13.09 -18.16
N SER A 192 -5.53 14.41 -18.08
CA SER A 192 -4.22 15.05 -18.18
C SER A 192 -4.12 16.20 -17.18
N ASP A 193 -2.91 16.47 -16.68
CA ASP A 193 -2.69 17.69 -15.90
C ASP A 193 -2.71 18.90 -16.83
N GLN A 194 -3.44 19.94 -16.44
CA GLN A 194 -3.43 21.23 -17.13
C GLN A 194 -2.58 22.22 -16.31
N PRO A 195 -1.26 22.32 -16.56
CA PRO A 195 -0.43 23.29 -15.87
C PRO A 195 -0.86 24.69 -16.30
N LYS A 196 -1.30 25.50 -15.34
CA LYS A 196 -1.59 26.92 -15.57
C LYS A 196 -0.26 27.67 -15.71
N ILE A 197 0.23 27.82 -16.93
CA ILE A 197 1.44 28.63 -17.20
C ILE A 197 1.00 30.09 -17.23
N GLU A 198 1.25 30.81 -16.14
CA GLU A 198 1.13 32.26 -16.14
C GLU A 198 2.35 32.84 -16.85
N VAL A 199 2.21 33.07 -18.16
CA VAL A 199 3.18 33.83 -18.93
C VAL A 199 3.04 35.29 -18.50
N THR A 200 3.87 35.72 -17.54
CA THR A 200 4.10 37.14 -17.32
C THR A 200 4.79 37.68 -18.56
N VAL A 201 4.03 38.38 -19.41
CA VAL A 201 4.59 39.19 -20.49
C VAL A 201 5.32 40.36 -19.82
N ASN A 202 6.57 40.14 -19.42
CA ASN A 202 7.48 41.23 -19.17
C ASN A 202 7.73 41.84 -20.55
N ASP A 203 7.23 43.06 -20.78
CA ASP A 203 7.54 43.81 -21.99
C ASP A 203 9.08 43.85 -22.12
N PRO A 204 9.69 43.28 -23.18
CA PRO A 204 11.14 43.27 -23.33
C PRO A 204 11.73 44.68 -23.44
N LEU A 205 10.87 45.70 -23.60
CA LEU A 205 11.23 47.12 -23.59
C LEU A 205 11.15 47.77 -22.20
N GLY A 206 10.80 47.01 -21.15
CA GLY A 206 10.65 47.53 -19.79
C GLY A 206 9.36 48.33 -19.58
N GLU A 207 9.25 49.03 -18.43
CA GLU A 207 8.13 49.95 -18.18
C GLU A 207 8.08 51.02 -19.29
N LYS A 208 6.92 51.15 -19.95
CA LYS A 208 6.67 52.21 -20.92
C LYS A 208 6.66 53.56 -20.20
N ARG A 209 7.82 54.18 -20.11
CA ARG A 209 7.96 55.58 -19.66
C ARG A 209 7.30 56.48 -20.69
N SER A 210 6.58 57.49 -20.21
CA SER A 210 5.94 58.48 -21.07
C SER A 210 6.99 59.32 -21.80
N ALA A 211 6.65 59.85 -22.98
CA ALA A 211 7.55 60.73 -23.73
C ALA A 211 7.97 61.97 -22.91
N GLU A 212 7.12 62.40 -21.98
CA GLU A 212 7.36 63.53 -21.08
C GLU A 212 8.43 63.22 -20.02
N GLU A 213 8.44 62.01 -19.46
CA GLU A 213 9.47 61.55 -18.52
C GLU A 213 10.83 61.42 -19.20
N ILE A 214 10.84 60.91 -20.43
CA ILE A 214 12.05 60.80 -21.25
C ILE A 214 12.58 62.21 -21.57
N ALA A 215 11.73 63.13 -22.01
CA ALA A 215 12.14 64.50 -22.33
C ALA A 215 12.71 65.26 -21.13
N LYS A 216 12.19 65.00 -19.92
CA LYS A 216 12.68 65.61 -18.68
C LYS A 216 14.03 65.04 -18.23
N GLU A 217 14.30 63.77 -18.51
CA GLU A 217 15.61 63.14 -18.22
C GLU A 217 16.71 63.71 -19.14
N TYR A 218 16.37 64.06 -20.37
CA TYR A 218 17.30 64.56 -21.37
C TYR A 218 17.33 66.08 -21.51
N SER A 219 16.60 66.84 -20.68
CA SER A 219 16.60 68.32 -20.72
C SER A 219 17.92 68.95 -20.27
N ASP A 220 18.74 68.19 -19.54
CA ASP A 220 19.95 68.69 -18.90
C ASP A 220 21.24 68.25 -19.63
N LEU A 221 21.11 67.68 -20.84
CA LEU A 221 22.27 67.34 -21.67
C LEU A 221 22.85 68.60 -22.33
N PRO A 222 24.14 68.90 -22.15
CA PRO A 222 24.81 69.99 -22.88
C PRO A 222 24.97 69.63 -24.37
N ASP A 223 24.86 70.65 -25.23
CA ASP A 223 25.05 70.56 -26.70
C ASP A 223 26.43 70.02 -27.11
#